data_AF-A0A956RAX6-F1
#
_entry.id   AF-A0A956RAX6-F1
#
_cell.length_a   1.000
_cell.length_b   1.000
_cell.length_c   1.000
_cell.angle_alpha   90.00
_cell.angle_beta   90.00
_cell.angle_gamma   90.00
#
_symmetry.space_group_name_H-M   'P 1'
#
loop_
_entity.id
_entity.type
_entity.pdbx_description
1 polymer ?
#
loop_
_entity_poly.entity_id
_entity_poly.type
_entity_poly.pdbx_seq_one_letter_code
_entity_poly.pdbx_strand_id
1 'polypeptide(L)'
;MSLWTPGGEHPVDKGGSQPPTAPPPGEPEMTPEQEAEARQIAEQMAQVREQLSQVPAAQVVANHAMGCYELAAIHLSGEPPKFDEAQLAIDAFGALVGVLEGKLGPDEATLN
;
A
#
# COMPACT_ATOMS: atom_id res chain seq x y z
N MET A 1 -1.22 21.26 -6.75
CA MET A 1 -1.37 19.79 -6.91
C MET A 1 -1.20 19.19 -5.53
N SER A 2 -1.72 18.01 -5.19
CA SER A 2 -1.48 17.41 -3.86
C SER A 2 -0.71 16.11 -4.01
N LEU A 3 0.26 15.89 -3.13
CA LEU A 3 1.02 14.66 -3.03
C LEU A 3 0.45 13.84 -1.87
N TRP A 4 0.06 12.60 -2.13
CA TRP A 4 -0.45 11.72 -1.09
C TRP A 4 0.71 11.01 -0.38
N THR A 5 0.71 11.05 0.96
CA THR A 5 1.56 10.21 1.81
C THR A 5 0.68 9.32 2.68
N PRO A 6 1.20 8.24 3.29
CA PRO A 6 0.39 7.37 4.17
C PRO A 6 -0.29 8.08 5.35
N GLY A 7 0.14 9.31 5.68
CA GLY A 7 -0.50 10.19 6.68
C GLY A 7 -1.53 11.18 6.14
N GLY A 8 -1.81 11.19 4.83
CA GLY A 8 -2.80 12.05 4.19
C GLY A 8 -2.30 12.82 2.95
N GLU A 9 -3.19 13.62 2.36
CA GLU A 9 -2.86 14.47 1.21
C GLU A 9 -2.17 15.77 1.66
N HIS A 10 -0.95 15.98 1.18
CA HIS A 10 -0.23 17.22 1.38
C HIS A 10 -0.32 18.11 0.12
N PRO A 11 -0.78 19.37 0.23
CA PRO A 11 -0.79 20.29 -0.90
C PRO A 11 0.64 20.68 -1.29
N VAL A 12 0.95 20.58 -2.59
CA VAL A 12 2.15 21.15 -3.22
C VAL A 12 1.77 22.41 -3.99
N ASP A 13 2.34 23.54 -3.57
CA ASP A 13 2.18 24.82 -4.24
C ASP A 13 3.01 24.85 -5.54
N LYS A 14 2.37 25.21 -6.66
CA LYS A 14 3.02 25.42 -7.96
C LYS A 14 2.94 26.89 -8.39
N GLY A 15 2.57 27.80 -7.50
CA GLY A 15 2.39 29.22 -7.76
C GLY A 15 3.58 30.06 -7.34
N GLY A 16 4.69 29.93 -8.05
CA GLY A 16 5.85 30.80 -7.82
C GLY A 16 6.98 30.50 -8.79
N SER A 17 6.89 31.00 -10.02
CA SER A 17 8.09 31.19 -10.85
C SER A 17 8.95 32.30 -10.22
N GLN A 18 9.63 31.99 -9.11
CA GLN A 18 10.88 32.65 -8.78
C GLN A 18 11.91 32.21 -9.86
N PRO A 19 12.77 33.11 -10.35
CA PRO A 19 14.02 32.68 -11.00
C PRO A 19 14.72 31.68 -10.07
N PRO A 20 15.65 30.81 -10.55
CA PRO A 20 16.39 29.95 -9.64
C PRO A 20 17.21 30.82 -8.70
N THR A 21 16.60 31.22 -7.58
CA THR A 21 17.26 31.79 -6.43
C THR A 21 18.14 30.68 -5.90
N ALA A 22 19.42 30.99 -5.75
CA ALA A 22 20.40 30.09 -5.17
C ALA A 22 19.82 29.33 -3.97
N PRO A 23 20.19 28.05 -3.79
CA PRO A 23 19.69 27.26 -2.67
C PRO A 23 19.83 28.05 -1.35
N PRO A 24 18.82 27.97 -0.47
CA PRO A 24 18.85 28.68 0.81
C PRO A 24 20.17 28.33 1.53
N PRO A 25 20.90 29.32 2.07
CA PRO A 25 22.17 29.06 2.72
C PRO A 25 21.91 28.20 3.96
N GLY A 26 22.28 26.92 3.89
CA GLY A 26 22.18 25.98 5.01
C GLY A 26 21.41 24.69 4.75
N GLU A 27 20.94 24.39 3.54
CA GLU A 27 20.70 22.98 3.20
C GLU A 27 22.07 22.29 3.18
N PRO A 28 22.34 21.30 4.06
CA PRO A 28 23.59 20.58 3.99
C PRO A 28 23.63 19.86 2.65
N GLU A 29 24.52 20.28 1.74
CA GLU A 29 24.86 19.48 0.56
C GLU A 29 25.22 18.08 1.05
N MET A 30 24.52 17.08 0.53
CA MET A 30 24.78 15.68 0.88
C MET A 30 26.25 15.40 0.60
N THR A 31 26.95 14.80 1.57
CA THR A 31 28.32 14.37 1.29
C THR A 31 28.29 13.32 0.16
N PRO A 32 29.38 13.16 -0.61
CA PRO A 32 29.46 12.14 -1.63
C PRO A 32 29.13 10.73 -1.11
N GLU A 33 29.44 10.44 0.15
CA GLU A 33 29.05 9.18 0.80
C GLU A 33 27.52 9.07 1.01
N GLN A 34 26.88 10.14 1.47
CA GLN A 34 25.42 10.17 1.66
C GLN A 34 24.67 10.04 0.33
N GLU A 35 25.17 10.65 -0.74
CA GLU A 35 24.59 10.49 -2.08
C GLU A 35 24.75 9.06 -2.62
N ALA A 36 25.87 8.40 -2.31
CA ALA A 36 26.11 7.02 -2.70
C ALA A 36 25.18 6.07 -1.94
N GLU A 37 25.00 6.27 -0.64
CA GLU A 37 24.06 5.51 0.19
C GLU A 37 22.62 5.69 -0.27
N ALA A 38 22.19 6.93 -0.54
CA ALA A 38 20.85 7.20 -1.05
C ALA A 38 20.60 6.53 -2.41
N ARG A 39 21.59 6.51 -3.30
CA ARG A 39 21.51 5.77 -4.58
C ARG A 39 21.35 4.27 -4.37
N GLN A 40 22.11 3.68 -3.45
CA GLN A 40 22.00 2.26 -3.13
C GLN A 40 20.61 1.89 -2.59
N ILE A 41 20.06 2.70 -1.67
CA ILE A 41 18.71 2.49 -1.14
C ILE A 41 17.67 2.60 -2.26
N ALA A 42 17.80 3.60 -3.14
CA ALA A 42 16.90 3.77 -4.27
C ALA A 42 16.93 2.57 -5.24
N GLU A 43 18.12 2.06 -5.54
CA GLU A 43 18.30 0.85 -6.37
C GLU A 43 17.67 -0.38 -5.72
N GLN A 44 17.87 -0.60 -4.42
CA GLN A 44 17.24 -1.70 -3.68
C GLN A 44 15.71 -1.62 -3.72
N MET A 45 15.15 -0.42 -3.49
CA MET A 45 13.70 -0.21 -3.54
C MET A 45 13.15 -0.43 -4.95
N ALA A 46 13.87 -0.02 -5.99
CA ALA A 46 13.50 -0.29 -7.37
C ALA A 46 13.49 -1.80 -7.67
N GLN A 47 14.50 -2.54 -7.22
CA GLN A 47 14.56 -4.00 -7.38
C GLN A 47 13.39 -4.71 -6.68
N VAL A 48 13.06 -4.31 -5.44
CA VAL A 48 11.90 -4.86 -4.71
C VAL A 48 10.60 -4.58 -5.45
N ARG A 49 10.42 -3.36 -5.97
CA ARG A 49 9.22 -3.02 -6.76
C ARG A 49 9.11 -3.84 -8.05
N GLU A 50 10.23 -4.04 -8.75
CA GLU A 50 10.30 -4.88 -9.95
C GLU A 50 9.87 -6.32 -9.62
N GLN A 51 10.40 -6.90 -8.55
CA GLN A 51 10.04 -8.24 -8.09
C GLN A 51 8.56 -8.35 -7.74
N LEU A 52 8.01 -7.38 -6.98
CA LEU A 52 6.59 -7.37 -6.62
C LEU A 52 5.68 -7.26 -7.85
N SER A 53 6.12 -6.55 -8.90
CA SER A 53 5.33 -6.43 -10.13
C SER A 53 5.20 -7.74 -10.92
N GLN A 54 6.07 -8.72 -10.67
CA GLN A 54 6.00 -10.05 -11.28
C GLN A 54 4.93 -10.94 -10.63
N VAL A 55 4.44 -10.60 -9.44
CA VAL A 55 3.42 -11.37 -8.75
C VAL A 55 2.05 -11.04 -9.35
N PRO A 56 1.26 -12.04 -9.81
CA PRO A 56 -0.07 -11.79 -10.34
C PRO A 56 -0.95 -11.07 -9.32
N ALA A 57 -1.51 -9.92 -9.71
CA ALA A 57 -2.37 -9.14 -8.82
C ALA A 57 -3.59 -9.96 -8.33
N ALA A 58 -4.15 -10.82 -9.18
CA ALA A 58 -5.25 -11.71 -8.82
C ALA A 58 -4.92 -12.61 -7.63
N GLN A 59 -3.72 -13.20 -7.60
CA GLN A 59 -3.25 -14.05 -6.50
C GLN A 59 -3.08 -13.26 -5.21
N VAL A 60 -2.48 -12.06 -5.30
CA VAL A 60 -2.32 -11.18 -4.14
C VAL A 60 -3.69 -10.80 -3.59
N VAL A 61 -4.62 -10.36 -4.43
CA VAL A 61 -5.96 -9.94 -4.00
C VAL A 61 -6.77 -11.11 -3.45
N ALA A 62 -6.69 -12.31 -4.03
CA ALA A 62 -7.32 -13.52 -3.49
C ALA A 62 -6.80 -13.84 -2.07
N ASN A 63 -5.49 -13.71 -1.85
CA ASN A 63 -4.91 -13.88 -0.51
C ASN A 63 -5.41 -12.82 0.48
N HIS A 64 -5.61 -11.57 0.05
CA HIS A 64 -6.19 -10.53 0.92
C HIS A 64 -7.66 -10.81 1.26
N ALA A 65 -8.44 -11.32 0.31
CA ALA A 65 -9.81 -11.75 0.57
C ALA A 65 -9.84 -12.87 1.62
N MET A 66 -8.99 -13.88 1.48
CA MET A 66 -8.85 -14.93 2.50
C MET A 66 -8.46 -14.35 3.86
N GLY A 67 -7.54 -13.37 3.90
CA GLY A 67 -7.17 -12.68 5.14
C GLY A 67 -8.34 -11.95 5.81
N CYS A 68 -9.24 -11.33 5.05
CA CYS A 68 -10.47 -10.74 5.59
C CYS A 68 -11.39 -11.80 6.22
N TYR A 69 -11.53 -12.96 5.57
CA TYR A 69 -12.29 -14.09 6.12
C TYR A 69 -11.68 -14.60 7.43
N GLU A 70 -10.37 -14.83 7.48
CA GLU A 70 -9.67 -15.29 8.67
C GLU A 70 -9.76 -14.29 9.82
N LEU A 71 -9.63 -13.00 9.52
CA LEU A 71 -9.76 -11.93 10.51
C LEU A 71 -11.15 -11.90 11.14
N ALA A 72 -12.21 -12.05 10.33
CA ALA A 72 -13.56 -12.19 10.83
C ALA A 72 -13.69 -13.41 11.76
N ALA A 73 -13.16 -14.56 11.35
CA ALA A 73 -13.22 -15.79 12.15
C ALA A 73 -12.50 -15.64 13.50
N ILE A 74 -11.34 -14.97 13.55
CA ILE A 74 -10.61 -14.67 14.79
C ILE A 74 -11.45 -13.80 15.72
N HIS A 75 -12.06 -12.74 15.21
CA HIS A 75 -12.88 -11.83 16.02
C HIS A 75 -14.17 -12.48 16.53
N LEU A 76 -14.78 -13.36 15.75
CA LEU A 76 -15.95 -14.14 16.16
C LEU A 76 -15.62 -15.23 17.18
N SER A 77 -14.43 -15.83 17.09
CA SER A 77 -13.98 -16.90 18.00
C SER A 77 -13.45 -16.39 19.35
N GLY A 78 -13.36 -15.08 19.53
CA GLY A 78 -12.96 -14.47 20.80
C GLY A 78 -14.02 -14.65 21.89
N GLU A 79 -13.59 -14.54 23.16
CA GLU A 79 -14.48 -14.63 24.32
C GLU A 79 -14.29 -13.36 25.20
N PRO A 80 -15.22 -12.38 25.18
CA PRO A 80 -16.43 -12.34 24.36
C PRO A 80 -16.14 -12.05 22.88
N PRO A 81 -17.04 -12.44 21.95
CA PRO A 81 -16.89 -12.13 20.53
C PRO A 81 -16.86 -10.62 20.26
N LYS A 82 -16.01 -10.19 19.32
CA LYS A 82 -15.88 -8.79 18.89
C LYS A 82 -16.68 -8.56 17.61
N PHE A 83 -18.00 -8.39 17.75
CA PHE A 83 -18.91 -8.32 16.59
C PHE A 83 -18.61 -7.17 15.62
N ASP A 84 -18.31 -5.97 16.12
CA ASP A 84 -18.06 -4.81 15.24
C ASP A 84 -16.80 -5.02 14.38
N GLU A 85 -15.74 -5.57 14.96
CA GLU A 85 -14.50 -5.90 14.25
C GLU A 85 -14.71 -7.04 13.24
N ALA A 86 -15.47 -8.06 13.63
CA ALA A 86 -15.85 -9.15 12.73
C ALA A 86 -16.68 -8.65 11.55
N GLN A 87 -17.65 -7.76 11.79
CA GLN A 87 -18.51 -7.20 10.76
C GLN A 87 -17.71 -6.43 9.73
N LEU A 88 -16.77 -5.58 10.15
CA LEU A 88 -15.91 -4.84 9.23
C LEU A 88 -15.12 -5.78 8.30
N ALA A 89 -14.57 -6.86 8.85
CA ALA A 89 -13.83 -7.85 8.07
C ALA A 89 -14.73 -8.63 7.09
N ILE A 90 -15.96 -8.97 7.52
CA ILE A 90 -16.98 -9.62 6.66
C ILE A 90 -17.41 -8.70 5.52
N ASP A 91 -17.65 -7.42 5.80
CA ASP A 91 -18.06 -6.44 4.79
C ASP A 91 -16.95 -6.23 3.75
N ALA A 92 -15.69 -6.15 4.20
CA ALA A 92 -14.54 -6.06 3.31
C ALA A 92 -14.40 -7.32 2.43
N PHE A 93 -14.57 -8.51 3.02
CA PHE A 93 -14.55 -9.77 2.28
C PHE A 93 -15.67 -9.80 1.22
N GLY A 94 -16.91 -9.50 1.61
CA GLY A 94 -18.07 -9.46 0.73
C GLY A 94 -17.92 -8.46 -0.41
N ALA A 95 -17.37 -7.27 -0.13
CA ALA A 95 -17.10 -6.26 -1.16
C ALA A 95 -16.05 -6.75 -2.19
N LEU A 96 -15.00 -7.44 -1.74
CA LEU A 96 -14.00 -8.01 -2.63
C LEU A 96 -14.59 -9.11 -3.51
N VAL A 97 -15.19 -10.15 -2.93
CA VAL A 97 -15.67 -11.31 -3.72
C VAL A 97 -16.85 -10.95 -4.61
N GLY A 98 -17.75 -10.07 -4.17
CA GLY A 98 -18.90 -9.63 -4.96
C GLY A 98 -18.53 -8.80 -6.20
N VAL A 99 -17.46 -8.01 -6.15
CA VAL A 99 -17.02 -7.17 -7.28
C VAL A 99 -16.04 -7.92 -8.21
N LEU A 100 -15.32 -8.89 -7.66
CA LEU A 100 -14.23 -9.60 -8.33
C LEU A 100 -14.59 -11.00 -8.82
N GLU A 101 -15.87 -11.38 -8.79
CA GLU A 101 -16.37 -12.61 -9.40
C GLU A 101 -15.84 -12.77 -10.85
N GLY A 102 -15.27 -13.94 -11.12
CA GLY A 102 -14.60 -14.33 -12.36
C GLY A 102 -13.22 -13.71 -12.61
N LYS A 103 -12.65 -12.95 -11.67
CA LYS A 103 -11.40 -12.18 -11.85
C LYS A 103 -10.26 -12.61 -10.93
N LEU A 104 -10.49 -13.52 -9.98
CA LEU A 104 -9.47 -13.92 -8.99
C LEU A 104 -8.64 -15.12 -9.45
N GLY A 105 -8.89 -15.61 -10.66
CA GLY A 105 -8.11 -16.68 -11.26
C GLY A 105 -8.37 -18.04 -10.59
N PRO A 106 -7.39 -18.94 -10.55
CA PRO A 106 -7.59 -20.30 -10.04
C PRO A 106 -8.02 -20.37 -8.57
N ASP A 107 -7.58 -19.40 -7.76
CA ASP A 107 -7.80 -19.37 -6.31
C ASP A 107 -9.24 -18.94 -5.95
N GLU A 108 -10.01 -18.42 -6.93
CA GLU A 108 -11.38 -17.96 -6.73
C GLU A 108 -12.31 -19.05 -6.19
N ALA A 109 -12.10 -20.30 -6.61
CA ALA A 109 -12.92 -21.43 -6.16
C ALA A 109 -12.83 -21.69 -4.64
N THR A 110 -11.79 -21.19 -3.98
CA THR A 110 -11.63 -21.29 -2.53
C THR A 110 -12.45 -20.22 -1.78
N LEU A 111 -12.89 -19.16 -2.48
CA LEU A 111 -13.56 -18.00 -1.90
C LEU A 111 -15.09 -18.01 -2.07
N ASN A 112 -15.63 -19.00 -2.82
CA ASN A 112 -17.04 -19.12 -3.21
C ASN A 112 -17.76 -20.30 -2.54
#